data_AF-A0A370GZA2-F1
#
_entry.id   AF-A0A370GZA2-F1
#
_cell.length_a   1.000
_cell.length_b   1.000
_cell.length_c   1.000
_cell.angle_alpha   90.00
_cell.angle_beta   90.00
_cell.angle_gamma   90.00
#
_symmetry.space_group_name_H-M   'P 1'
#
loop_
_entity.id
_entity.type
_entity.pdbx_description
1 polymer ?
#
loop_
_entity_poly.entity_id
_entity_poly.type
_entity_poly.pdbx_seq_one_letter_code
_entity_poly.pdbx_strand_id
1 'polypeptide(L)'
;MSALPNVSTTIEGRVEYAAADAPKVTFRTGAGELLAVAEHRTEAGVRGRLANLLGSARVRCRISCSDGSTVWIESKDAAWTRVHRGDGVSVGAILHAETATAVASTGGTLFHFVPDPAPSPVPESSRLLLLDQSGGEVGCLELAHATDAAPDANRLAISGIRVSVPHRVDRVERDILLAACVDMTLGSRSYFAGPR
;
A
#
# COMPACT_ATOMS: atom_id res chain seq x y z
N MET A 1 -33.64 -19.83 1.08
CA MET A 1 -32.49 -19.07 0.55
C MET A 1 -31.77 -18.47 1.75
N SER A 2 -30.70 -19.10 2.22
CA SER A 2 -29.90 -18.56 3.32
C SER A 2 -29.14 -17.34 2.81
N ALA A 3 -29.36 -16.17 3.42
CA ALA A 3 -28.51 -15.02 3.20
C ALA A 3 -27.08 -15.44 3.59
N LEU A 4 -26.16 -15.45 2.62
CA LEU A 4 -24.75 -15.57 2.93
C LEU A 4 -24.41 -14.43 3.89
N PRO A 5 -23.69 -14.68 5.00
CA PRO A 5 -23.21 -13.58 5.81
C PRO A 5 -22.46 -12.60 4.89
N ASN A 6 -22.77 -11.31 4.97
CA ASN A 6 -22.02 -10.28 4.27
C ASN A 6 -20.60 -10.27 4.85
N VAL A 7 -19.71 -11.10 4.30
CA VAL A 7 -18.31 -11.16 4.71
C VAL A 7 -17.59 -10.01 4.05
N SER A 8 -17.61 -8.84 4.70
CA SER A 8 -16.75 -7.71 4.34
C SER A 8 -15.38 -7.84 4.99
N THR A 9 -14.33 -7.44 4.29
CA THR A 9 -12.97 -7.36 4.85
C THR A 9 -12.58 -5.90 5.02
N THR A 10 -12.09 -5.56 6.22
CA THR A 10 -11.49 -4.25 6.52
C THR A 10 -10.05 -4.44 6.98
N ILE A 11 -9.13 -3.67 6.39
CA ILE A 11 -7.73 -3.60 6.80
C ILE A 11 -7.43 -2.16 7.21
N GLU A 12 -6.94 -1.96 8.43
CA GLU A 12 -6.58 -0.66 8.99
C GLU A 12 -5.07 -0.59 9.18
N GLY A 13 -4.42 0.40 8.57
CA GLY A 13 -3.00 0.68 8.70
C GLY A 13 -2.77 1.92 9.55
N ARG A 14 -1.83 1.86 10.50
CA ARG A 14 -1.33 3.02 11.23
C ARG A 14 0.15 3.21 10.95
N VAL A 15 0.52 4.43 10.59
CA VAL A 15 1.92 4.79 10.30
C VAL A 15 2.54 5.44 11.52
N GLU A 16 3.71 4.94 11.91
CA GLU A 16 4.50 5.46 13.02
C GLU A 16 5.80 6.04 12.45
N TYR A 17 5.98 7.35 12.63
CA TYR A 17 7.21 8.07 12.29
C TYR A 17 8.00 8.33 13.57
N ALA A 18 8.95 7.46 13.89
CA ALA A 18 9.86 7.67 15.02
C ALA A 18 11.12 8.42 14.54
N ALA A 19 11.53 9.47 15.25
CA ALA A 19 12.59 10.40 14.81
C ALA A 19 13.97 9.74 14.56
N ALA A 20 14.23 8.55 15.12
CA ALA A 20 15.49 7.83 14.98
C ALA A 20 15.37 6.52 14.17
N ASP A 21 14.15 6.08 13.85
CA ASP A 21 13.90 4.79 13.21
C ASP A 21 13.27 4.96 11.83
N ALA A 22 13.43 3.93 11.00
CA ALA A 22 12.73 3.87 9.73
C ALA A 22 11.21 3.82 9.97
N PRO A 23 10.40 4.52 9.16
CA PRO A 23 8.95 4.54 9.32
C PRO A 23 8.37 3.12 9.26
N LYS A 24 7.38 2.88 10.13
CA LYS A 24 6.74 1.58 10.32
C LYS A 24 5.25 1.69 10.08
N VAL A 25 4.65 0.69 9.45
CA VAL A 25 3.19 0.59 9.30
C VAL A 25 2.68 -0.65 9.98
N THR A 26 1.74 -0.51 10.91
CA THR A 26 1.07 -1.64 11.55
C THR A 26 -0.31 -1.81 10.96
N PHE A 27 -0.60 -3.00 10.43
CA PHE A 27 -1.89 -3.35 9.84
C PHE A 27 -2.71 -4.24 10.78
N ARG A 28 -3.99 -3.94 10.89
CA ARG A 28 -4.97 -4.66 11.69
C ARG A 28 -6.22 -4.98 10.87
N THR A 29 -6.98 -5.98 11.29
CA THR A 29 -8.33 -6.21 10.77
C THR A 29 -9.30 -5.16 11.31
N GLY A 30 -10.50 -5.04 10.75
CA GLY A 30 -11.56 -4.19 11.31
C GLY A 30 -12.00 -4.57 12.73
N ALA A 31 -11.63 -5.76 13.23
CA ALA A 31 -11.82 -6.17 14.62
C ALA A 31 -10.65 -5.78 15.54
N GLY A 32 -9.61 -5.13 14.99
CA GLY A 32 -8.40 -4.73 15.72
C GLY A 32 -7.33 -5.81 15.85
N GLU A 33 -7.51 -6.99 15.27
CA GLU A 33 -6.52 -8.07 15.32
C GLU A 33 -5.30 -7.75 14.47
N LEU A 34 -4.10 -8.13 14.91
CA LEU A 34 -2.87 -7.87 14.14
C LEU A 34 -2.88 -8.69 12.85
N LEU A 35 -2.71 -8.00 11.72
CA LEU A 35 -2.65 -8.61 10.39
C LEU A 35 -1.22 -8.66 9.87
N ALA A 36 -0.51 -7.53 9.90
CA ALA A 36 0.85 -7.42 9.39
C ALA A 36 1.58 -6.21 9.95
N VAL A 37 2.91 -6.21 9.80
CA VAL A 37 3.78 -5.09 10.14
C VAL A 37 4.75 -4.85 8.99
N ALA A 38 4.78 -3.64 8.46
CA ALA A 38 5.69 -3.23 7.41
C ALA A 38 6.80 -2.32 7.93
N GLU A 39 8.03 -2.61 7.52
CA GLU A 39 9.23 -1.86 7.92
C GLU A 39 10.07 -1.57 6.67
N HIS A 40 10.55 -0.34 6.54
CA HIS A 40 11.50 0.02 5.49
C HIS A 40 12.88 -0.53 5.85
N ARG A 41 13.44 -1.40 4.99
CA ARG A 41 14.83 -1.83 5.14
C ARG A 41 15.73 -1.00 4.26
N THR A 42 16.49 -0.10 4.87
CA THR A 42 17.70 0.42 4.25
C THR A 42 18.72 -0.71 4.30
N GLU A 43 19.00 -1.37 3.16
CA GLU A 43 20.11 -2.31 3.08
C GLU A 43 21.44 -1.52 3.24
N ALA A 44 21.84 -1.32 4.50
CA ALA A 44 23.10 -0.70 4.87
C ALA A 44 24.27 -1.67 4.64
N GLY A 45 24.57 -1.95 3.37
CA GLY A 45 25.87 -2.43 2.94
C GLY A 45 26.73 -1.27 2.43
N VAL A 46 28.07 -1.39 2.50
CA VAL A 46 29.04 -0.40 1.97
C VAL A 46 28.75 -0.01 0.51
N ARG A 47 28.10 -0.90 -0.25
CA ARG A 47 27.65 -0.68 -1.64
C ARG A 47 26.35 0.12 -1.79
N GLY A 48 25.47 0.13 -0.77
CA GLY A 48 24.19 0.86 -0.77
C GLY A 48 24.34 2.37 -0.55
N ARG A 49 25.36 2.78 0.22
CA ARG A 49 25.70 4.22 0.38
C ARG A 49 26.12 4.88 -0.92
N LEU A 50 26.78 4.16 -1.82
CA LEU A 50 27.19 4.67 -3.13
C LEU A 50 26.01 4.73 -4.12
N ALA A 51 25.02 3.83 -4.03
CA ALA A 51 23.84 3.84 -4.90
C ALA A 51 22.89 5.03 -4.62
N ASN A 52 22.76 5.42 -3.35
CA ASN A 52 21.95 6.59 -2.96
C ASN A 52 22.56 7.93 -3.44
N LEU A 53 23.86 7.99 -3.70
CA LEU A 53 24.54 9.17 -4.27
C LEU A 53 24.37 9.29 -5.80
N LEU A 54 23.87 8.25 -6.47
CA LEU A 54 23.72 8.17 -7.94
C LEU A 54 22.24 8.12 -8.39
N GLY A 55 21.31 8.56 -7.54
CA GLY A 55 19.93 8.86 -7.94
C GLY A 55 19.01 7.66 -8.22
N SER A 56 19.37 6.44 -7.81
CA SER A 56 18.53 5.24 -7.99
C SER A 56 18.32 4.50 -6.68
N ALA A 57 17.67 5.18 -5.73
CA ALA A 57 17.25 4.59 -4.47
C ALA A 57 16.15 3.54 -4.75
N ARG A 58 16.55 2.26 -4.77
CA ARG A 58 15.58 1.16 -4.71
C ARG A 58 14.94 1.17 -3.33
N VAL A 59 13.63 1.31 -3.30
CA VAL A 59 12.85 1.15 -2.07
C VAL A 59 12.53 -0.33 -1.94
N ARG A 60 12.91 -0.92 -0.81
CA ARG A 60 12.60 -2.30 -0.46
C ARG A 60 12.00 -2.33 0.93
N CYS A 61 10.74 -2.74 1.04
CA CYS A 61 10.07 -2.87 2.33
C CYS A 61 9.69 -4.33 2.58
N ARG A 62 9.81 -4.73 3.83
CA ARG A 62 9.37 -6.03 4.31
C ARG A 62 8.03 -5.87 5.01
N ILE A 63 7.09 -6.75 4.71
CA ILE A 63 5.82 -6.89 5.40
C ILE A 63 5.80 -8.25 6.08
N SER A 64 5.77 -8.27 7.41
CA SER A 64 5.69 -9.48 8.22
C SER A 64 4.25 -9.72 8.64
N CYS A 65 3.63 -10.79 8.17
CA CYS A 65 2.23 -11.13 8.46
C CYS A 65 2.12 -11.90 9.78
N SER A 66 0.95 -11.80 10.44
CA SER A 66 0.68 -12.51 11.70
C SER A 66 0.63 -14.04 11.56
N ASP A 67 0.38 -14.53 10.36
CA ASP A 67 0.47 -15.95 10.00
C ASP A 67 1.91 -16.47 9.84
N GLY A 68 2.92 -15.63 10.13
CA GLY A 68 4.34 -15.93 10.00
C GLY A 68 4.88 -15.80 8.58
N SER A 69 4.03 -15.57 7.57
CA SER A 69 4.48 -15.32 6.21
C SER A 69 5.10 -13.92 6.06
N THR A 70 5.88 -13.75 5.00
CA THR A 70 6.51 -12.47 4.66
C THR A 70 6.17 -12.10 3.24
N VAL A 71 5.86 -10.83 3.01
CA VAL A 71 5.71 -10.21 1.69
C VAL A 71 6.78 -9.14 1.56
N TRP A 72 7.36 -9.03 0.38
CA TRP A 72 8.36 -8.04 0.03
C TRP A 72 7.83 -7.17 -1.09
N ILE A 73 8.02 -5.87 -0.94
CA ILE A 73 7.80 -4.91 -2.00
C ILE A 73 9.14 -4.37 -2.47
N GLU A 74 9.30 -4.26 -3.79
CA GLU A 74 10.49 -3.69 -4.42
C GLU A 74 10.07 -2.69 -5.48
N SER A 75 10.50 -1.45 -5.31
CA SER A 75 10.25 -0.37 -6.25
C SER A 75 11.60 0.18 -6.71
N LYS A 76 11.95 -0.04 -7.98
CA LYS A 76 13.24 0.38 -8.56
C LYS A 76 13.12 1.67 -9.37
N ASP A 77 12.00 1.86 -10.04
CA ASP A 77 11.74 2.99 -10.93
C ASP A 77 10.35 3.56 -10.64
N ALA A 78 10.03 4.73 -11.19
CA ALA A 78 8.72 5.35 -11.00
C ALA A 78 7.56 4.54 -11.63
N ALA A 79 7.84 3.52 -12.46
CA ALA A 79 6.86 2.87 -13.31
C ALA A 79 6.15 1.67 -12.65
N TRP A 80 6.80 0.95 -11.72
CA TRP A 80 6.16 -0.19 -11.06
C TRP A 80 6.73 -0.53 -9.68
N THR A 81 5.93 -1.28 -8.90
CA THR A 81 6.29 -1.90 -7.62
C THR A 81 6.04 -3.41 -7.70
N ARG A 82 7.06 -4.25 -7.51
CA ARG A 82 6.92 -5.72 -7.52
C ARG A 82 6.55 -6.22 -6.14
N VAL A 83 5.74 -7.26 -6.11
CA VAL A 83 5.31 -7.93 -4.90
C VAL A 83 5.69 -9.41 -4.99
N HIS A 84 6.45 -9.89 -4.01
CA HIS A 84 6.82 -11.29 -3.90
C HIS A 84 6.75 -11.76 -2.45
N ARG A 85 6.60 -13.06 -2.25
CA ARG A 85 6.61 -13.68 -0.92
C ARG A 85 8.04 -13.97 -0.47
N GLY A 86 8.19 -14.26 0.82
CA GLY A 86 9.49 -14.58 1.44
C GLY A 86 10.18 -15.82 0.87
N ASP A 87 9.42 -16.71 0.21
CA ASP A 87 9.92 -17.86 -0.55
C ASP A 87 10.38 -17.51 -1.98
N GLY A 88 10.27 -16.23 -2.38
CA GLY A 88 10.62 -15.74 -3.71
C GLY A 88 9.50 -15.87 -4.74
N VAL A 89 8.35 -16.47 -4.40
CA VAL A 89 7.22 -16.60 -5.32
C VAL A 89 6.64 -15.22 -5.65
N SER A 90 6.53 -14.93 -6.95
CA SER A 90 5.92 -13.68 -7.41
C SER A 90 4.41 -13.69 -7.15
N VAL A 91 3.93 -12.64 -6.48
CA VAL A 91 2.50 -12.39 -6.25
C VAL A 91 1.94 -11.57 -7.41
N GLY A 92 2.66 -10.52 -7.81
CA GLY A 92 2.21 -9.59 -8.83
C GLY A 92 3.02 -8.31 -8.86
N ALA A 93 2.45 -7.27 -9.48
CA ALA A 93 3.02 -5.93 -9.52
C ALA A 93 1.93 -4.86 -9.45
N ILE A 94 2.30 -3.68 -8.97
CA ILE A 94 1.49 -2.47 -9.06
C ILE A 94 2.15 -1.60 -10.13
N LEU A 95 1.41 -1.33 -11.20
CA LEU A 95 1.82 -0.51 -12.32
C LEU A 95 1.37 0.93 -12.06
N HIS A 96 2.28 1.87 -12.24
CA HIS A 96 2.04 3.29 -12.00
C HIS A 96 1.97 4.05 -13.33
N ALA A 97 0.82 4.67 -13.58
CA ALA A 97 0.59 5.56 -14.72
C ALA A 97 -0.16 6.83 -14.23
N GLU A 98 -1.22 7.23 -14.92
CA GLU A 98 -2.13 8.29 -14.41
C GLU A 98 -2.92 7.82 -13.17
N THR A 99 -3.24 6.53 -13.13
CA THR A 99 -3.74 5.80 -11.97
C THR A 99 -2.82 4.60 -11.69
N ALA A 100 -3.05 3.89 -10.58
CA ALA A 100 -2.32 2.65 -10.30
C ALA A 100 -3.18 1.43 -10.63
N THR A 101 -2.54 0.36 -11.11
CA THR A 101 -3.21 -0.92 -11.40
C THR A 101 -2.40 -2.08 -10.81
N ALA A 102 -3.02 -2.88 -9.96
CA ALA A 102 -2.45 -4.13 -9.50
C ALA A 102 -2.75 -5.27 -10.47
N VAL A 103 -1.71 -5.99 -10.86
CA VAL A 103 -1.79 -7.20 -11.69
C VAL A 103 -1.20 -8.38 -10.93
N ALA A 104 -1.85 -9.53 -11.04
CA ALA A 104 -1.34 -10.81 -10.55
C ALA A 104 -0.13 -11.27 -11.37
N SER A 105 0.68 -12.17 -10.80
CA SER A 105 1.83 -12.77 -11.51
C SER A 105 1.44 -13.58 -12.75
N THR A 106 0.18 -14.00 -12.85
CA THR A 106 -0.40 -14.66 -14.03
C THR A 106 -0.85 -13.67 -15.11
N GLY A 107 -0.80 -12.37 -14.85
CA GLY A 107 -1.17 -11.30 -15.79
C GLY A 107 -2.60 -10.79 -15.66
N GLY A 108 -3.46 -11.40 -14.84
CA GLY A 108 -4.81 -10.91 -14.58
C GLY A 108 -4.83 -9.64 -13.73
N THR A 109 -5.71 -8.69 -14.05
CA THR A 109 -5.93 -7.51 -13.20
C THR A 109 -6.61 -7.92 -11.90
N LEU A 110 -6.08 -7.44 -10.78
CA LEU A 110 -6.67 -7.60 -9.46
C LEU A 110 -7.50 -6.38 -9.10
N PHE A 111 -6.87 -5.19 -9.16
CA PHE A 111 -7.51 -3.93 -8.81
C PHE A 111 -7.01 -2.79 -9.69
N HIS A 112 -7.90 -1.88 -10.07
CA HIS A 112 -7.53 -0.52 -10.41
C HIS A 112 -7.73 0.38 -9.20
N PHE A 113 -6.75 1.23 -8.89
CA PHE A 113 -6.82 2.23 -7.84
C PHE A 113 -7.07 3.59 -8.49
N VAL A 114 -8.26 4.13 -8.33
CA VAL A 114 -8.68 5.37 -9.00
C VAL A 114 -9.08 6.41 -7.95
N PRO A 115 -8.66 7.68 -8.06
CA PRO A 115 -9.17 8.74 -7.20
C PRO A 115 -10.70 8.75 -7.14
N ASP A 116 -11.26 8.77 -5.94
CA ASP A 116 -12.69 8.97 -5.77
C ASP A 116 -13.04 10.41 -6.18
N PRO A 117 -13.93 10.63 -7.18
CA PRO A 117 -14.35 11.96 -7.56
C PRO A 117 -15.18 12.67 -6.49
N ALA A 118 -15.76 11.92 -5.54
CA ALA A 118 -16.49 12.50 -4.43
C ALA A 118 -15.52 13.11 -3.39
N PRO A 119 -15.85 14.28 -2.82
CA PRO A 119 -15.05 14.83 -1.73
C PRO A 119 -15.08 13.88 -0.54
N SER A 120 -13.92 13.64 0.07
CA SER A 120 -13.87 12.81 1.28
C SER A 120 -14.67 13.48 2.41
N PRO A 121 -15.57 12.75 3.10
CA PRO A 121 -16.31 13.30 4.23
C PRO A 121 -15.42 13.54 5.45
N VAL A 122 -14.22 12.94 5.50
CA VAL A 122 -13.26 13.13 6.58
C VAL A 122 -12.26 14.21 6.17
N PRO A 123 -12.13 15.32 6.93
CA PRO A 123 -11.11 16.33 6.68
C PRO A 123 -9.72 15.70 6.60
N GLU A 124 -8.85 16.23 5.74
CA GLU A 124 -7.45 15.77 5.63
C GLU A 124 -7.31 14.30 5.26
N SER A 125 -8.26 13.79 4.48
CA SER A 125 -8.16 12.45 3.92
C SER A 125 -8.35 12.45 2.41
N SER A 126 -7.75 11.46 1.75
CA SER A 126 -7.95 11.19 0.33
C SER A 126 -8.48 9.77 0.18
N ARG A 127 -9.36 9.57 -0.82
CA ARG A 127 -10.00 8.29 -1.08
C ARG A 127 -9.69 7.80 -2.48
N LEU A 128 -9.39 6.52 -2.59
CA LEU A 128 -9.28 5.77 -3.84
C LEU A 128 -10.42 4.75 -3.88
N LEU A 129 -11.06 4.63 -5.04
CA LEU A 129 -11.91 3.50 -5.38
C LEU A 129 -11.04 2.32 -5.81
N LEU A 130 -11.42 1.13 -5.36
CA LEU A 130 -10.89 -0.13 -5.85
C LEU A 130 -11.87 -0.65 -6.90
N LEU A 131 -11.44 -0.74 -8.15
CA LEU A 131 -12.24 -1.27 -9.23
C LEU A 131 -11.74 -2.65 -9.65
N ASP A 132 -12.66 -3.55 -10.02
CA ASP A 132 -12.30 -4.82 -10.65
C ASP A 132 -11.84 -4.65 -12.09
N GLN A 133 -11.49 -5.76 -12.74
CA GLN A 133 -11.04 -5.80 -14.15
C GLN A 133 -12.08 -5.25 -15.16
N SER A 134 -13.35 -5.14 -14.78
CA SER A 134 -14.43 -4.60 -15.61
C SER A 134 -14.73 -3.12 -15.32
N GLY A 135 -14.05 -2.53 -14.32
CA GLY A 135 -14.28 -1.17 -13.85
C GLY A 135 -15.40 -1.06 -12.80
N GLY A 136 -15.93 -2.18 -12.31
CA GLY A 136 -16.92 -2.18 -11.24
C GLY A 136 -16.29 -1.89 -9.89
N GLU A 137 -16.91 -1.05 -9.07
CA GLU A 137 -16.41 -0.78 -7.71
C GLU A 137 -16.52 -2.03 -6.83
N VAL A 138 -15.38 -2.42 -6.27
CA VAL A 138 -15.24 -3.55 -5.35
C VAL A 138 -14.70 -3.15 -3.98
N GLY A 139 -14.53 -1.85 -3.72
CA GLY A 139 -14.15 -1.35 -2.41
C GLY A 139 -13.55 0.04 -2.47
N CYS A 140 -12.99 0.46 -1.33
CA CYS A 140 -12.29 1.73 -1.22
C CYS A 140 -11.04 1.62 -0.35
N LEU A 141 -10.12 2.55 -0.59
CA LEU A 141 -8.95 2.79 0.21
C LEU A 141 -8.94 4.26 0.63
N GLU A 142 -8.98 4.49 1.92
CA GLU A 142 -8.93 5.82 2.54
C GLU A 142 -7.54 6.05 3.14
N LEU A 143 -7.00 7.23 2.93
CA LEU A 143 -5.71 7.69 3.44
C LEU A 143 -5.96 8.90 4.32
N ALA A 144 -5.58 8.82 5.59
CA ALA A 144 -5.56 9.96 6.49
C ALA A 144 -4.17 10.61 6.45
N HIS A 145 -4.14 11.93 6.27
CA HIS A 145 -2.91 12.71 6.27
C HIS A 145 -2.60 13.24 7.67
N ALA A 146 -1.32 13.44 7.97
CA ALA A 146 -0.88 14.05 9.22
C ALA A 146 -1.00 15.57 9.11
N THR A 147 -1.69 16.18 10.06
CA THR A 147 -1.94 17.63 10.13
C THR A 147 -0.72 18.45 10.51
N ASP A 148 0.26 17.83 11.17
CA ASP A 148 1.39 18.49 11.86
C ASP A 148 2.75 18.22 11.19
N ALA A 149 2.75 17.84 9.91
CA ALA A 149 4.00 17.69 9.16
C ALA A 149 4.64 19.07 8.97
N ALA A 150 5.84 19.27 9.54
CA ALA A 150 6.60 20.50 9.41
C ALA A 150 6.69 20.96 7.93
N PRO A 151 6.61 22.28 7.66
CA PRO A 151 6.42 22.84 6.31
C PRO A 151 7.57 22.59 5.32
N ASP A 152 8.69 22.01 5.76
CA ASP A 152 9.87 21.80 4.92
C ASP A 152 9.90 20.47 4.14
N ALA A 153 8.89 19.62 4.28
CA ALA A 153 8.72 18.45 3.42
C ALA A 153 7.38 18.54 2.68
N ASN A 154 7.45 18.78 1.38
CA ASN A 154 6.34 18.78 0.41
C ASN A 154 5.71 17.39 0.22
N ARG A 155 5.51 16.64 1.31
CA ARG A 155 4.95 15.30 1.38
C ARG A 155 3.92 15.30 2.49
N LEU A 156 2.64 15.28 2.10
CA LEU A 156 1.55 14.89 3.01
C LEU A 156 1.93 13.53 3.61
N ALA A 157 2.35 13.52 4.87
CA ALA A 157 2.71 12.30 5.55
C ALA A 157 1.42 11.55 5.86
N ILE A 158 1.27 10.33 5.35
CA ILE A 158 0.09 9.51 5.62
C ILE A 158 0.21 8.99 7.06
N SER A 159 -0.78 9.28 7.90
CA SER A 159 -0.84 8.84 9.31
C SER A 159 -1.65 7.55 9.48
N GLY A 160 -2.63 7.34 8.61
CA GLY A 160 -3.56 6.21 8.67
C GLY A 160 -4.04 5.75 7.30
N ILE A 161 -4.42 4.49 7.21
CA ILE A 161 -4.93 3.83 6.01
C ILE A 161 -6.12 2.98 6.40
N ARG A 162 -7.16 2.95 5.56
CA ARG A 162 -8.26 2.01 5.72
C ARG A 162 -8.67 1.45 4.36
N VAL A 163 -8.58 0.14 4.19
CA VAL A 163 -9.10 -0.58 3.03
C VAL A 163 -10.38 -1.28 3.44
N SER A 164 -11.43 -1.14 2.64
CA SER A 164 -12.70 -1.83 2.84
C SER A 164 -13.14 -2.49 1.53
N VAL A 165 -13.41 -3.79 1.55
CA VAL A 165 -13.99 -4.52 0.42
C VAL A 165 -15.19 -5.35 0.88
N PRO A 166 -16.26 -5.52 0.07
CA PRO A 166 -17.49 -6.19 0.45
C PRO A 166 -17.42 -7.73 0.32
N HIS A 167 -16.21 -8.27 0.15
CA HIS A 167 -15.96 -9.69 0.02
C HIS A 167 -14.78 -10.14 0.91
N ARG A 168 -14.63 -11.45 1.04
CA ARG A 168 -13.45 -12.03 1.68
C ARG A 168 -12.26 -11.89 0.74
N VAL A 169 -11.26 -11.16 1.17
CA VAL A 169 -10.00 -10.99 0.45
C VAL A 169 -9.22 -12.30 0.48
N ASP A 170 -8.83 -12.79 -0.69
CA ASP A 170 -7.96 -13.97 -0.77
C ASP A 170 -6.51 -13.62 -0.40
N ARG A 171 -5.63 -14.62 -0.37
CA ARG A 171 -4.23 -14.38 0.03
C ARG A 171 -3.48 -13.46 -0.95
N VAL A 172 -3.72 -13.60 -2.25
CA VAL A 172 -3.04 -12.80 -3.28
C VAL A 172 -3.53 -11.36 -3.23
N GLU A 173 -4.84 -11.16 -3.16
CA GLU A 173 -5.46 -9.84 -3.01
C GLU A 173 -4.97 -9.15 -1.73
N ARG A 174 -4.91 -9.88 -0.60
CA ARG A 174 -4.42 -9.36 0.67
C ARG A 174 -2.97 -8.89 0.56
N ASP A 175 -2.10 -9.74 0.01
CA ASP A 175 -0.68 -9.44 -0.15
C ASP A 175 -0.48 -8.19 -1.03
N ILE A 176 -1.31 -8.01 -2.07
CA ILE A 176 -1.31 -6.85 -2.98
C ILE A 176 -1.88 -5.58 -2.31
N LEU A 177 -2.98 -5.68 -1.58
CA LEU A 177 -3.57 -4.53 -0.87
C LEU A 177 -2.61 -4.01 0.21
N LEU A 178 -1.97 -4.91 0.96
CA LEU A 178 -0.92 -4.54 1.91
C LEU A 178 0.26 -3.87 1.19
N ALA A 179 0.70 -4.43 0.06
CA ALA A 179 1.77 -3.83 -0.74
C ALA A 179 1.44 -2.43 -1.24
N ALA A 180 0.22 -2.20 -1.75
CA ALA A 180 -0.23 -0.87 -2.20
C ALA A 180 -0.24 0.14 -1.06
N CYS A 181 -0.73 -0.25 0.11
CA CYS A 181 -0.71 0.59 1.32
C CYS A 181 0.71 1.00 1.70
N VAL A 182 1.66 0.06 1.67
CA VAL A 182 3.07 0.33 2.01
C VAL A 182 3.77 1.16 0.92
N ASP A 183 3.45 0.93 -0.35
CA ASP A 183 4.02 1.67 -1.48
C ASP A 183 3.62 3.15 -1.47
N MET A 184 2.36 3.46 -1.11
CA MET A 184 1.92 4.85 -0.95
C MET A 184 2.55 5.52 0.29
N THR A 185 2.65 4.80 1.40
CA THR A 185 3.14 5.38 2.67
C THR A 185 4.65 5.44 2.79
N LEU A 186 5.33 4.30 2.68
CA LEU A 186 6.78 4.21 2.82
C LEU A 186 7.50 4.49 1.51
N GLY A 187 6.92 4.10 0.38
CA GLY A 187 7.43 4.44 -0.96
C GLY A 187 7.21 5.91 -1.34
N SER A 188 6.37 6.62 -0.59
CA SER A 188 5.98 8.02 -0.85
C SER A 188 5.45 8.24 -2.28
N ARG A 189 4.74 7.26 -2.83
CA ARG A 189 4.15 7.34 -4.17
C ARG A 189 2.72 7.86 -4.07
N SER A 190 2.42 8.87 -4.87
CA SER A 190 1.06 9.34 -5.05
C SER A 190 0.39 8.50 -6.13
N TYR A 191 -0.73 7.84 -5.79
CA TYR A 191 -1.62 7.23 -6.77
C TYR A 191 -2.64 8.24 -7.32
N PHE A 192 -2.60 9.47 -6.78
CA PHE A 192 -3.26 10.62 -7.33
C PHE A 192 -2.30 11.28 -8.32
N ALA A 193 -2.77 11.58 -9.53
CA ALA A 193 -2.05 12.50 -10.39
C ALA A 193 -1.85 13.82 -9.64
N GLY A 194 -0.60 14.22 -9.42
CA GLY A 194 -0.32 15.59 -9.00
C GLY A 194 -0.78 16.55 -10.11
N PRO A 195 -1.28 17.75 -9.79
CA PRO A 195 -1.39 18.78 -10.81
C PRO A 195 0.00 18.98 -11.43
N ARG A 196 0.08 18.87 -12.76
CA ARG A 196 1.25 19.31 -13.52
C ARG A 196 1.34 20.82 -13.50
#